data_AF-A0A7V0UA26-F1
#
_entry.id   AF-A0A7V0UA26-F1
#
_cell.length_a   1.000
_cell.length_b   1.000
_cell.length_c   1.000
_cell.angle_alpha   90.00
_cell.angle_beta   90.00
_cell.angle_gamma   90.00
#
_symmetry.space_group_name_H-M   'P 1'
#
loop_
_entity.id
_entity.type
_entity.pdbx_description
1 polymer ?
#
loop_
_entity_poly.entity_id
_entity_poly.type
_entity_poly.pdbx_seq_one_letter_code
_entity_poly.pdbx_strand_id
1 'polypeptide(L)' 'MPPKKVASFGSKVAVNLEGKYQNGKVFDTTENSVPFIFVVGEEDVPEGFSKAVDGLSEGETITVILTPEDGYGYR' A
#
# COMPACT_ATOMS: atom_id res chain seq x y z
N MET A 1 -24.35 11.12 3.52
CA MET A 1 -22.98 10.59 3.68
C MET A 1 -22.20 10.96 2.44
N PRO A 2 -21.02 11.59 2.51
CA PRO A 2 -20.22 11.83 1.32
C PRO A 2 -19.84 10.49 0.68
N PRO A 3 -19.71 10.41 -0.66
CA PRO A 3 -19.21 9.19 -1.30
C PRO A 3 -17.80 8.91 -0.78
N LYS A 4 -17.58 7.71 -0.22
CA LYS A 4 -16.24 7.23 0.12
C LYS A 4 -15.40 7.27 -1.16
N LYS A 5 -14.25 7.94 -1.11
CA LYS A 5 -13.35 8.03 -2.25
C LYS A 5 -12.66 6.68 -2.39
N VAL A 6 -12.92 5.98 -3.49
CA VAL A 6 -12.30 4.67 -3.77
C VAL A 6 -11.06 4.90 -4.60
N ALA A 7 -9.96 4.29 -4.20
CA ALA A 7 -8.73 4.28 -4.96
C ALA A 7 -8.90 3.41 -6.21
N SER A 8 -8.62 3.99 -7.36
CA SER A 8 -8.68 3.33 -8.67
C SER A 8 -7.51 3.78 -9.53
N PHE A 9 -7.24 3.10 -10.65
CA PHE A 9 -6.21 3.49 -11.62
C PHE A 9 -6.19 5.01 -11.88
N GLY A 10 -5.01 5.64 -11.76
CA GLY A 10 -4.80 7.08 -11.89
C GLY A 10 -5.12 7.91 -10.63
N SER A 11 -5.59 7.29 -9.54
CA SER A 11 -5.84 7.98 -8.28
C SER A 11 -4.54 8.18 -7.51
N LYS A 12 -4.28 9.42 -7.11
CA LYS A 12 -3.20 9.75 -6.18
C LYS A 12 -3.64 9.47 -4.75
N VAL A 13 -2.96 8.54 -4.10
CA VAL A 13 -3.26 8.06 -2.75
C VAL A 13 -2.06 8.29 -1.84
N ALA A 14 -2.33 8.51 -0.56
CA ALA A 14 -1.33 8.58 0.49
C ALA A 14 -1.60 7.43 1.45
N VAL A 15 -0.64 6.52 1.61
CA VAL A 15 -0.80 5.31 2.41
C VAL A 15 0.28 5.23 3.48
N ASN A 16 -0.11 4.74 4.65
CA ASN A 16 0.83 4.31 5.67
C ASN A 16 1.05 2.80 5.52
N LEU A 17 2.31 2.44 5.45
CA LEU A 17 2.81 1.10 5.20
C LEU A 17 3.55 0.61 6.44
N GLU A 18 3.28 -0.63 6.80
CA GLU A 18 3.96 -1.29 7.90
C GLU A 18 4.44 -2.65 7.40
N GLY A 19 5.75 -2.74 7.16
CA GLY A 19 6.44 -3.97 6.80
C GLY A 19 6.72 -4.80 8.04
N LYS A 20 6.01 -5.92 8.18
CA LYS A 20 6.23 -6.92 9.24
C LYS A 20 6.70 -8.23 8.62
N TYR A 21 7.71 -8.85 9.22
CA TYR A 21 8.07 -10.23 8.92
C TYR A 21 6.97 -11.18 9.42
N GLN A 22 6.93 -12.41 8.88
CA GLN A 22 5.99 -13.46 9.31
C GLN A 22 6.10 -13.79 10.80
N ASN A 23 7.25 -13.52 11.42
CA ASN A 23 7.46 -13.69 12.86
C ASN A 23 6.90 -12.53 13.71
N GLY A 24 6.23 -11.55 13.11
CA GLY A 24 5.64 -10.38 13.77
C GLY A 24 6.62 -9.22 14.00
N LYS A 25 7.90 -9.35 13.64
CA LYS A 25 8.88 -8.28 13.77
C LYS A 25 8.68 -7.23 12.68
N VAL A 26 8.41 -5.99 13.08
CA VAL A 26 8.37 -4.83 12.17
C VAL A 26 9.80 -4.52 11.70
N PHE A 27 9.99 -4.38 10.39
CA PHE A 27 11.28 -4.00 9.81
C PHE A 27 11.25 -2.63 9.16
N ASP A 28 10.09 -2.22 8.66
CA ASP A 28 9.87 -0.90 8.08
C ASP A 28 8.47 -0.42 8.48
N THR A 29 8.33 0.87 8.76
CA THR A 29 7.03 1.47 9.04
C THR A 29 7.04 2.95 8.69
N THR A 30 6.01 3.37 7.96
CA THR A 30 5.73 4.77 7.66
C THR A 30 4.64 5.33 8.57
N GLU A 31 4.12 4.56 9.52
CA GLU A 31 3.14 5.04 10.51
C GLU A 31 3.68 6.19 11.37
N ASN A 32 4.99 6.20 11.63
CA ASN A 32 5.69 7.28 12.34
C ASN A 32 6.48 8.20 11.41
N SER A 33 6.19 8.18 10.10
CA SER A 33 6.90 8.97 9.08
C SER A 33 5.92 9.55 8.06
N VAL A 34 6.47 10.17 7.02
CA VAL A 34 5.68 10.73 5.92
C VAL A 34 4.93 9.59 5.20
N PRO A 35 3.61 9.71 4.97
CA PRO A 35 2.87 8.72 4.21
C PRO A 35 3.48 8.57 2.82
N PHE A 36 3.50 7.34 2.31
CA PHE A 36 3.95 7.07 0.96
C PHE A 36 2.87 7.52 -0.02
N ILE A 37 3.22 8.48 -0.88
CA ILE A 37 2.29 9.05 -1.86
C ILE A 37 2.62 8.48 -3.23
N PHE A 38 1.65 7.83 -3.84
CA PHE A 38 1.80 7.26 -5.17
C PHE A 38 0.50 7.32 -5.97
N VAL A 39 0.57 6.99 -7.25
CA VAL A 39 -0.59 6.89 -8.13
C VAL A 39 -0.87 5.42 -8.42
N VAL A 40 -2.10 4.99 -8.19
CA VAL A 40 -2.52 3.60 -8.45
C VAL A 40 -2.38 3.29 -9.94
N GLY A 41 -1.66 2.21 -10.26
CA GLY A 41 -1.45 1.74 -11.62
C GLY A 41 -0.26 2.35 -12.37
N GLU A 42 0.56 3.19 -11.73
CA GLU A 42 1.86 3.59 -12.29
C GLU A 42 2.96 2.56 -11.96
N GLU A 43 3.98 2.45 -12.82
CA GLU A 43 5.15 1.56 -12.65
C GLU A 43 6.04 1.94 -11.44
N ASP A 44 5.80 3.10 -10.82
CA ASP A 44 6.50 3.54 -9.61
C ASP A 44 6.20 2.67 -8.37
N VAL A 45 5.20 1.79 -8.43
CA VAL A 45 4.76 0.98 -7.30
C VAL A 45 4.68 -0.51 -7.67
N PRO A 46 5.10 -1.42 -6.77
CA PRO A 46 4.99 -2.85 -7.01
C PRO A 46 3.55 -3.25 -7.41
N GLU A 47 3.43 -4.16 -8.36
CA GLU A 47 2.11 -4.58 -8.89
C GLU A 47 1.21 -5.12 -7.78
N GLY A 48 1.78 -5.85 -6.81
CA GLY A 48 1.05 -6.34 -5.64
C GLY A 48 0.51 -5.22 -4.76
N PHE A 49 1.23 -4.10 -4.66
CA PHE A 49 0.77 -2.90 -3.96
C PHE A 49 -0.37 -2.21 -4.70
N SER A 50 -0.23 -2.01 -6.02
CA SER A 50 -1.27 -1.39 -6.81
C SER A 50 -2.56 -2.21 -6.77
N LYS A 51 -2.46 -3.55 -6.85
CA LYS A 51 -3.62 -4.46 -6.69
C LYS A 51 -4.23 -4.43 -5.30
N ALA A 52 -3.40 -4.30 -4.27
CA ALA A 52 -3.89 -4.19 -2.89
C ALA A 52 -4.69 -2.90 -2.68
N VAL A 53 -4.27 -1.80 -3.31
CA VAL A 53 -4.90 -0.49 -3.15
C VAL A 53 -6.05 -0.25 -4.13
N ASP A 54 -6.07 -0.95 -5.27
CA ASP A 54 -7.22 -0.93 -6.17
C ASP A 54 -8.50 -1.41 -5.46
N GLY A 55 -9.50 -0.54 -5.37
CA GLY A 55 -10.76 -0.80 -4.69
C GLY A 55 -10.78 -0.44 -3.19
N LEU A 56 -9.67 0.03 -2.60
CA LEU A 56 -9.67 0.54 -1.22
C LEU A 56 -10.43 1.85 -1.10
N SER A 57 -11.21 1.98 -0.04
CA SER A 57 -11.84 3.24 0.32
C SER A 57 -10.91 4.12 1.16
N GLU A 58 -11.06 5.44 1.05
CA GLU A 58 -10.39 6.40 1.92
C GLU A 58 -10.69 6.11 3.41
N GLY A 59 -9.62 6.01 4.21
CA GLY A 59 -9.70 5.65 5.63
C GLY A 59 -9.84 4.14 5.92
N GLU A 60 -9.81 3.29 4.89
CA GLU A 60 -9.81 1.84 5.05
C GLU A 60 -8.39 1.30 5.20
N THR A 61 -8.22 0.37 6.14
CA THR A 61 -6.95 -0.29 6.39
C THR A 61 -7.09 -1.76 6.02
N ILE A 62 -6.18 -2.24 5.18
CA ILE A 62 -6.06 -3.67 4.88
C ILE A 62 -4.66 -4.16 5.21
N THR A 63 -4.57 -5.47 5.44
CA THR A 63 -3.29 -6.16 5.56
C THR A 63 -3.17 -7.11 4.39
N VAL A 64 -2.18 -6.87 3.55
CA VAL A 64 -1.85 -7.75 2.43
C VAL A 64 -0.51 -8.42 2.69
N ILE A 65 -0.44 -9.70 2.35
CA ILE A 65 0.81 -10.46 2.41
C ILE A 65 1.39 -10.40 1.01
N LEU A 66 2.38 -9.52 0.83
CA LEU A 66 3.15 -9.46 -0.40
C LEU A 66 4.32 -10.43 -0.29
N THR A 67 4.46 -11.29 -1.28
CA THR A 67 5.67 -12.10 -1.43
C THR A 67 6.85 -11.17 -1.78
N PRO A 68 8.10 -11.60 -1.59
CA PRO A 68 9.26 -10.81 -2.03
C PRO A 68 9.17 -10.46 -3.52
N GLU A 69 8.61 -11.35 -4.32
CA GLU A 69 8.42 -11.21 -5.78
C GLU A 69 7.39 -10.12 -6.12
N ASP A 70 6.32 -10.00 -5.34
CA ASP A 70 5.26 -8.99 -5.50
C ASP A 70 5.54 -7.66 -4.78
N GLY A 71 6.59 -7.61 -3.97
CA GLY A 71 7.00 -6.47 -3.16
C GLY A 71 8.23 -5.75 -3.72
N TYR A 72 9.26 -5.59 -2.90
CA TYR A 72 10.50 -4.89 -3.26
C TYR A 72 11.63 -5.81 -3.76
N GLY A 73 11.32 -7.09 -4.04
CA GLY A 73 12.31 -8.10 -4.43
C GLY A 73 13.11 -8.66 -3.25
N TYR A 74 13.93 -9.68 -3.53
CA TYR A 74 15.01 -10.09 -2.63
C TYR A 74 16.10 -9.01 -2.67
N ARG A 75 16.21 -8.20 -1.61
CA ARG A 75 17.41 -7.40 -1.35
C ARG A 75 18.35 -8.13 -0.41
#